data_AF-A0A4R4E652-F1
#
_entry.id   AF-A0A4R4E652-F1
#
_cell.length_a   1.000
_cell.length_b   1.000
_cell.length_c   1.000
_cell.angle_alpha   90.00
_cell.angle_beta   90.00
_cell.angle_gamma   90.00
#
_symmetry.space_group_name_H-M   'P 1'
#
loop_
_entity.id
_entity.type
_entity.pdbx_description
1 polymer ?
#
loop_
_entity_poly.entity_id
_entity_poly.type
_entity_poly.pdbx_seq_one_letter_code
_entity_poly.pdbx_strand_id
1 'polypeptide(L)'
;MALILPVEDKTPVWGENCFIAPNATIVGDVVMGHECSIWFNAVIRGDVNSIRLGNRVNVQDGAVLHATFQKTRTVVGNNVSIGHNAIVHGCTVHDDVLIGMGAIVMDNAVVHSRTIIAAGAVVLEGTVCEGASIYAGVPAKKVKDLPEHLLEGEIQRIANNYLRYSAWFSSVNEAERAGGNAGSPQV
;
A
#
# COMPACT_ATOMS: atom_id res chain seq x y z
N MET A 1 2.99 -5.04 -20.31
CA MET A 1 4.15 -5.42 -19.49
C MET A 1 4.31 -4.34 -18.46
N ALA A 2 4.51 -4.70 -17.19
CA ALA A 2 4.62 -3.72 -16.12
C ALA A 2 5.82 -2.80 -16.40
N LEU A 3 5.72 -1.53 -16.00
CA LEU A 3 6.80 -0.58 -16.13
C LEU A 3 7.60 -0.57 -14.83
N ILE A 4 8.76 -1.23 -14.83
CA ILE A 4 9.67 -1.31 -13.69
C ILE A 4 10.96 -0.60 -14.07
N LEU A 5 11.23 0.56 -13.44
CA LEU A 5 12.36 1.43 -13.83
C LEU A 5 13.25 1.81 -12.66
N PRO A 6 14.58 1.87 -12.85
CA PRO A 6 15.49 2.46 -11.89
C PRO A 6 15.41 4.00 -11.90
N VAL A 7 15.72 4.63 -10.76
CA VAL A 7 15.95 6.08 -10.61
C VAL A 7 17.13 6.27 -9.68
N GLU A 8 18.13 7.09 -10.03
CA GLU A 8 19.30 7.39 -9.17
C GLU A 8 19.95 6.11 -8.58
N ASP A 9 20.21 5.11 -9.44
CA ASP A 9 20.74 3.78 -9.08
C ASP A 9 19.88 2.94 -8.10
N LYS A 10 18.63 3.35 -7.85
CA LYS A 10 17.66 2.59 -7.07
C LYS A 10 16.68 1.88 -7.99
N THR A 11 16.67 0.56 -7.90
CA THR A 11 15.72 -0.30 -8.61
C THR A 11 14.71 -0.87 -7.61
N PRO A 12 13.42 -0.97 -7.96
CA PRO A 12 12.44 -1.63 -7.11
C PRO A 12 12.84 -3.07 -6.74
N VAL A 13 12.59 -3.45 -5.49
CA VAL A 13 12.84 -4.79 -4.95
C VAL A 13 11.60 -5.30 -4.20
N TRP A 14 11.39 -6.61 -4.21
CA TRP A 14 10.25 -7.23 -3.54
C TRP A 14 10.57 -8.64 -3.03
N GLY A 15 9.82 -9.08 -2.03
CA GLY A 15 9.95 -10.42 -1.46
C GLY A 15 9.30 -11.51 -2.32
N GLU A 16 9.27 -12.71 -1.77
CA GLU A 16 8.68 -13.90 -2.42
C GLU A 16 7.16 -13.82 -2.55
N ASN A 17 6.61 -14.59 -3.49
CA ASN A 17 5.16 -14.74 -3.71
C ASN A 17 4.42 -13.41 -3.97
N CYS A 18 5.12 -12.41 -4.49
CA CYS A 18 4.50 -11.16 -4.92
C CYS A 18 3.75 -11.33 -6.25
N PHE A 19 2.73 -10.49 -6.44
CA PHE A 19 2.03 -10.33 -7.70
C PHE A 19 2.20 -8.91 -8.23
N ILE A 20 2.57 -8.77 -9.50
CA ILE A 20 2.60 -7.49 -10.19
C ILE A 20 1.77 -7.61 -11.47
N ALA A 21 0.72 -6.80 -11.58
CA ALA A 21 -0.14 -6.78 -12.75
C ALA A 21 0.60 -6.28 -14.01
N PRO A 22 0.27 -6.78 -15.21
CA PRO A 22 0.94 -6.44 -16.48
C PRO A 22 0.98 -4.98 -16.90
N ASN A 23 0.27 -4.08 -16.22
CA ASN A 23 0.21 -2.66 -16.51
C ASN A 23 0.40 -1.78 -15.26
N ALA A 24 0.94 -2.35 -14.17
CA ALA A 24 1.39 -1.56 -13.02
C ALA A 24 2.69 -0.81 -13.34
N THR A 25 2.93 0.29 -12.63
CA THR A 25 4.17 1.08 -12.71
C THR A 25 4.83 1.13 -11.34
N ILE A 26 6.09 0.70 -11.25
CA ILE A 26 6.89 0.70 -10.02
C ILE A 26 8.27 1.27 -10.35
N VAL A 27 8.66 2.39 -9.74
CA VAL A 27 9.90 3.09 -10.12
C VAL A 27 10.71 3.56 -8.92
N GLY A 28 12.04 3.52 -9.05
CA GLY A 28 12.97 4.10 -8.06
C GLY A 28 13.12 3.29 -6.77
N ASP A 29 13.29 3.99 -5.65
CA ASP A 29 13.54 3.44 -4.32
C ASP A 29 12.26 2.87 -3.67
N VAL A 30 11.82 1.73 -4.18
CA VAL A 30 10.66 0.98 -3.68
C VAL A 30 11.12 -0.38 -3.15
N VAL A 31 10.77 -0.68 -1.89
CA VAL A 31 11.00 -1.98 -1.27
C VAL A 31 9.65 -2.53 -0.83
N MET A 32 9.33 -3.77 -1.22
CA MET A 32 8.12 -4.47 -0.82
C MET A 32 8.46 -5.78 -0.11
N GLY A 33 7.71 -6.15 0.92
CA GLY A 33 7.84 -7.44 1.58
C GLY A 33 7.33 -8.61 0.73
N HIS A 34 7.11 -9.74 1.39
CA HIS A 34 6.56 -10.95 0.80
C HIS A 34 5.05 -10.82 0.59
N GLU A 35 4.53 -11.58 -0.38
CA GLU A 35 3.09 -11.75 -0.61
C GLU A 35 2.35 -10.42 -0.93
N CYS A 36 3.08 -9.41 -1.40
CA CYS A 36 2.49 -8.14 -1.84
C CYS A 36 1.84 -8.30 -3.21
N SER A 37 0.74 -7.59 -3.45
CA SER A 37 0.04 -7.63 -4.74
C SER A 37 -0.21 -6.21 -5.26
N ILE A 38 0.35 -5.91 -6.44
CA ILE A 38 0.24 -4.61 -7.10
C ILE A 38 -0.67 -4.78 -8.32
N TRP A 39 -1.84 -4.13 -8.27
CA TRP A 39 -2.94 -4.37 -9.18
C TRP A 39 -2.96 -3.39 -10.36
N PHE A 40 -3.93 -3.56 -11.24
CA PHE A 40 -3.90 -2.97 -12.57
C PHE A 40 -3.86 -1.43 -12.52
N ASN A 41 -3.00 -0.83 -13.35
CA ASN A 41 -2.79 0.62 -13.42
C ASN A 41 -2.31 1.29 -12.11
N ALA A 42 -1.94 0.53 -11.07
CA ALA A 42 -1.36 1.12 -9.86
C ALA A 42 0.01 1.76 -10.16
N VAL A 43 0.33 2.86 -9.47
CA VAL A 43 1.59 3.60 -9.62
C VAL A 43 2.27 3.73 -8.26
N ILE A 44 3.47 3.17 -8.13
CA ILE A 44 4.31 3.29 -6.94
C ILE A 44 5.62 3.94 -7.36
N ARG A 45 5.82 5.20 -6.95
CA ARG A 45 6.91 6.02 -7.48
C ARG A 45 7.86 6.49 -6.37
N GLY A 46 8.92 5.74 -6.13
CA GLY A 46 9.98 6.05 -5.16
C GLY A 46 11.10 6.89 -5.77
N ASP A 47 10.78 7.89 -6.59
CA ASP A 47 11.78 8.70 -7.32
C ASP A 47 12.32 9.87 -6.49
N VAL A 48 11.47 10.49 -5.68
CA VAL A 48 11.80 11.68 -4.88
C VAL A 48 12.12 11.36 -3.42
N ASN A 49 11.66 10.20 -2.94
CA ASN A 49 12.00 9.64 -1.63
C ASN A 49 11.62 8.14 -1.60
N SER A 50 12.04 7.45 -0.54
CA SER A 50 11.79 6.02 -0.36
C SER A 50 10.31 5.67 -0.17
N ILE A 51 9.89 4.54 -0.74
CA ILE A 51 8.63 3.87 -0.43
C ILE A 51 8.95 2.48 0.16
N ARG A 52 8.36 2.16 1.31
CA ARG A 52 8.56 0.88 2.02
C ARG A 52 7.20 0.25 2.29
N LEU A 53 6.98 -0.96 1.78
CA LEU A 53 5.80 -1.78 2.04
C LEU A 53 6.22 -3.03 2.82
N GLY A 54 5.50 -3.35 3.89
CA GLY A 54 5.66 -4.60 4.64
C GLY A 54 5.18 -5.81 3.84
N ASN A 55 4.75 -6.85 4.55
CA ASN A 55 4.25 -8.09 3.95
C ASN A 55 2.74 -8.06 3.74
N ARG A 56 2.24 -8.81 2.75
CA ARG A 56 0.80 -8.96 2.46
C ARG A 56 0.09 -7.62 2.25
N VAL A 57 0.79 -6.66 1.61
CA VAL A 57 0.20 -5.38 1.22
C VAL A 57 -0.45 -5.54 -0.16
N ASN A 58 -1.73 -5.17 -0.29
CA ASN A 58 -2.40 -5.09 -1.59
C ASN A 58 -2.57 -3.62 -1.99
N VAL A 59 -1.99 -3.25 -3.13
CA VAL A 59 -2.14 -1.93 -3.76
C VAL A 59 -3.08 -2.09 -4.94
N GLN A 60 -4.34 -1.77 -4.72
CA GLN A 60 -5.42 -2.08 -5.64
C GLN A 60 -5.41 -1.17 -6.88
N ASP A 61 -6.31 -1.45 -7.81
CA ASP A 61 -6.33 -0.86 -9.16
C ASP A 61 -6.31 0.67 -9.14
N GLY A 62 -5.40 1.26 -9.91
CA GLY A 62 -5.26 2.72 -10.05
C GLY A 62 -4.79 3.46 -8.80
N ALA A 63 -4.47 2.78 -7.70
CA ALA A 63 -3.94 3.43 -6.51
C ALA A 63 -2.55 4.05 -6.78
N VAL A 64 -2.26 5.18 -6.13
CA VAL A 64 -1.02 5.93 -6.28
C VAL A 64 -0.31 6.05 -4.94
N LEU A 65 0.94 5.59 -4.91
CA LEU A 65 1.85 5.76 -3.78
C LEU A 65 2.99 6.69 -4.22
N HIS A 66 3.13 7.81 -3.51
CA HIS A 66 4.16 8.80 -3.78
C HIS A 66 4.66 9.42 -2.47
N ALA A 67 5.59 10.38 -2.56
CA ALA A 67 6.26 10.98 -1.42
C ALA A 67 6.68 12.41 -1.77
N THR A 68 7.05 13.22 -0.77
CA THR A 68 7.56 14.57 -1.01
C THR A 68 9.09 14.58 -0.99
N PHE A 69 9.68 15.14 -2.05
CA PHE A 69 11.12 15.20 -2.27
C PHE A 69 11.89 15.65 -1.03
N GLN A 70 12.76 14.77 -0.54
CA GLN A 70 13.62 14.98 0.63
C GLN A 70 12.90 15.40 1.93
N LYS A 71 11.57 15.30 2.00
CA LYS A 71 10.78 15.69 3.18
C LYS A 71 10.12 14.51 3.84
N THR A 72 9.28 13.80 3.09
CA THR A 72 8.46 12.71 3.60
C THR A 72 8.72 11.46 2.82
N ARG A 73 8.63 10.32 3.49
CA ARG A 73 8.68 8.99 2.89
C ARG A 73 7.33 8.31 3.13
N THR A 74 6.99 7.34 2.29
CA THR A 74 5.79 6.52 2.49
C THR A 74 6.18 5.19 3.08
N VAL A 75 5.67 4.89 4.28
CA VAL A 75 5.92 3.63 4.99
C VAL A 75 4.58 2.97 5.25
N VAL A 76 4.45 1.72 4.81
CA VAL A 76 3.25 0.90 4.97
C VAL A 76 3.65 -0.40 5.66
N GLY A 77 2.95 -0.73 6.73
CA GLY A 77 3.14 -1.94 7.52
C GLY A 77 2.64 -3.21 6.83
N ASN A 78 2.40 -4.24 7.64
CA ASN A 78 1.92 -5.54 7.18
C ASN A 78 0.39 -5.59 7.06
N ASN A 79 -0.13 -6.47 6.20
CA ASN A 79 -1.57 -6.72 6.04
C ASN A 79 -2.39 -5.46 5.71
N VAL A 80 -1.79 -4.50 4.99
CA VAL A 80 -2.46 -3.26 4.61
C VAL A 80 -3.14 -3.43 3.26
N SER A 81 -4.39 -2.96 3.19
CA SER A 81 -5.14 -2.89 1.94
C SER A 81 -5.28 -1.44 1.51
N ILE A 82 -4.68 -1.09 0.36
CA ILE A 82 -4.79 0.23 -0.26
C ILE A 82 -5.80 0.14 -1.39
N GLY A 83 -6.99 0.67 -1.13
CA GLY A 83 -8.17 0.55 -1.98
C GLY A 83 -8.01 1.16 -3.37
N HIS A 84 -8.85 0.72 -4.31
CA HIS A 84 -8.84 1.20 -5.69
C HIS A 84 -8.80 2.74 -5.77
N ASN A 85 -7.94 3.30 -6.61
CA ASN A 85 -7.76 4.75 -6.81
C ASN A 85 -7.44 5.54 -5.53
N ALA A 86 -7.01 4.90 -4.44
CA ALA A 86 -6.54 5.62 -3.25
C ALA A 86 -5.19 6.29 -3.51
N ILE A 87 -4.93 7.41 -2.83
CA ILE A 87 -3.66 8.12 -2.85
C ILE A 87 -3.04 8.04 -1.45
N VAL A 88 -1.84 7.47 -1.37
CA VAL A 88 -1.06 7.35 -0.13
C VAL A 88 0.24 8.11 -0.33
N HIS A 89 0.39 9.24 0.35
CA HIS A 89 1.44 10.21 0.07
C HIS A 89 2.19 10.61 1.33
N GLY A 90 3.50 10.34 1.36
CA GLY A 90 4.41 10.83 2.39
C GLY A 90 4.02 10.51 3.84
N CYS A 91 3.33 9.40 4.09
CA CYS A 91 2.71 9.09 5.37
C CYS A 91 3.20 7.76 5.96
N THR A 92 2.82 7.50 7.22
CA THR A 92 3.04 6.20 7.87
C THR A 92 1.71 5.50 8.09
N VAL A 93 1.56 4.32 7.51
CA VAL A 93 0.43 3.42 7.70
C VAL A 93 0.93 2.19 8.44
N HIS A 94 0.42 1.94 9.64
CA HIS A 94 0.79 0.78 10.44
C HIS A 94 0.12 -0.51 9.95
N ASP A 95 0.44 -1.62 10.62
CA ASP A 95 -0.07 -2.95 10.31
C ASP A 95 -1.60 -3.02 10.44
N ASP A 96 -2.22 -3.89 9.66
CA ASP A 96 -3.66 -4.17 9.71
C ASP A 96 -4.51 -2.92 9.51
N VAL A 97 -4.29 -2.22 8.39
CA VAL A 97 -5.05 -1.02 8.00
C VAL A 97 -5.77 -1.24 6.68
N LEU A 98 -6.99 -0.70 6.58
CA LEU A 98 -7.71 -0.57 5.31
C LEU A 98 -7.80 0.91 4.93
N ILE A 99 -7.11 1.29 3.85
CA ILE A 99 -7.33 2.56 3.17
C ILE A 99 -8.42 2.33 2.12
N GLY A 100 -9.59 2.92 2.32
CA GLY A 100 -10.74 2.74 1.44
C GLY A 100 -10.49 3.27 0.03
N MET A 101 -11.24 2.73 -0.94
CA MET A 101 -11.14 3.17 -2.33
C MET A 101 -11.33 4.68 -2.47
N GLY A 102 -10.52 5.33 -3.30
CA GLY A 102 -10.54 6.77 -3.55
C GLY A 102 -10.18 7.64 -2.34
N ALA A 103 -9.75 7.06 -1.21
CA ALA A 103 -9.29 7.85 -0.06
C ALA A 103 -7.92 8.48 -0.34
N ILE A 104 -7.66 9.61 0.29
CA ILE A 104 -6.38 10.35 0.19
C ILE A 104 -5.78 10.43 1.59
N VAL A 105 -4.54 9.97 1.75
CA VAL A 105 -3.75 10.12 2.97
C VAL A 105 -2.55 11.00 2.67
N MET A 106 -2.54 12.20 3.26
CA MET A 106 -1.53 13.22 3.01
C MET A 106 -0.26 13.05 3.85
N ASP A 107 0.74 13.85 3.51
CA ASP A 107 2.06 13.90 4.15
C ASP A 107 2.00 13.90 5.68
N ASN A 108 2.98 13.26 6.32
CA ASN A 108 3.14 13.22 7.78
C ASN A 108 1.94 12.66 8.56
N ALA A 109 0.87 12.19 7.89
CA ALA A 109 -0.21 11.51 8.57
C ALA A 109 0.28 10.15 9.12
N VAL A 110 -0.27 9.76 10.26
CA VAL A 110 0.02 8.48 10.90
C VAL A 110 -1.29 7.74 11.08
N VAL A 111 -1.44 6.60 10.40
CA VAL A 111 -2.61 5.73 10.52
C VAL A 111 -2.24 4.52 11.35
N HIS A 112 -2.67 4.48 12.61
CA HIS A 112 -2.36 3.38 13.53
C HIS A 112 -3.10 2.08 13.16
N SER A 113 -2.62 0.99 13.75
CA SER A 113 -3.11 -0.35 13.43
C SER A 113 -4.59 -0.54 13.73
N ARG A 114 -5.21 -1.44 12.96
CA ARG A 114 -6.62 -1.78 13.06
C ARG A 114 -7.53 -0.60 12.74
N THR A 115 -7.10 0.26 11.83
CA THR A 115 -7.85 1.47 11.45
C THR A 115 -8.37 1.35 10.02
N ILE A 116 -9.58 1.88 9.82
CA ILE A 116 -10.22 1.95 8.51
C ILE A 116 -10.35 3.43 8.14
N ILE A 117 -9.72 3.81 7.03
CA ILE A 117 -10.01 5.06 6.35
C ILE A 117 -11.13 4.76 5.36
N ALA A 118 -12.30 5.35 5.54
CA ALA A 118 -13.46 5.10 4.69
C ALA A 118 -13.22 5.55 3.24
N ALA A 119 -13.98 4.97 2.32
CA ALA A 119 -13.91 5.32 0.90
C ALA A 119 -14.11 6.84 0.68
N GLY A 120 -13.30 7.43 -0.19
CA GLY A 120 -13.33 8.86 -0.53
C GLY A 120 -12.93 9.82 0.59
N ALA A 121 -12.48 9.33 1.75
CA ALA A 121 -12.06 10.19 2.85
C ALA A 121 -10.72 10.88 2.57
N VAL A 122 -10.50 12.07 3.13
CA VAL A 122 -9.24 12.82 2.99
C VAL A 122 -8.62 13.06 4.36
N VAL A 123 -7.57 12.30 4.68
CA VAL A 123 -6.75 12.47 5.89
C VAL A 123 -5.72 13.56 5.62
N LEU A 124 -5.84 14.68 6.34
CA LEU A 124 -5.00 15.85 6.14
C LEU A 124 -3.57 15.64 6.64
N GLU A 125 -2.67 16.51 6.19
CA GLU A 125 -1.26 16.51 6.60
C GLU A 125 -1.12 16.51 8.13
N GLY A 126 -0.26 15.64 8.65
CA GLY A 126 0.03 15.53 10.08
C GLY A 126 -1.11 14.95 10.94
N THR A 127 -2.22 14.50 10.34
CA THR A 127 -3.31 13.88 11.10
C THR A 127 -2.85 12.55 11.69
N VAL A 128 -3.08 12.37 12.99
CA VAL A 128 -2.93 11.08 13.65
C VAL A 128 -4.29 10.39 13.72
N CYS A 129 -4.44 9.30 12.97
CA CYS A 129 -5.60 8.43 13.04
C CYS A 129 -5.36 7.35 14.12
N GLU A 130 -6.14 7.42 15.18
CA GLU A 130 -6.08 6.48 16.30
C GLU A 130 -6.34 5.04 15.82
N GLY A 131 -5.74 4.08 16.52
CA GLY A 131 -5.92 2.66 16.25
C GLY A 131 -7.36 2.21 16.52
N ALA A 132 -7.74 1.04 15.99
CA ALA A 132 -9.06 0.45 16.24
C ALA A 132 -10.22 1.42 15.95
N SER A 133 -10.15 2.20 14.87
CA SER A 133 -11.09 3.29 14.59
C SER A 133 -11.49 3.38 13.11
N ILE A 134 -12.66 3.99 12.83
CA ILE A 134 -13.03 4.41 11.47
C ILE A 134 -12.89 5.93 11.35
N TYR A 135 -12.19 6.38 10.30
CA TYR A 135 -12.14 7.78 9.88
C TYR A 135 -12.87 7.95 8.54
N ALA A 136 -13.72 8.98 8.42
CA ALA A 136 -14.44 9.25 7.18
C ALA A 136 -14.66 10.75 6.94
N GLY A 137 -14.94 11.12 5.69
CA GLY A 137 -15.26 12.48 5.27
C GLY A 137 -14.08 13.28 4.73
N VAL A 138 -14.35 14.54 4.38
CA VAL A 138 -13.39 15.50 3.82
C VAL A 138 -13.53 16.83 4.58
N PRO A 139 -12.64 17.16 5.52
CA PRO A 139 -11.54 16.32 6.02
C PRO A 139 -12.04 15.12 6.83
N ALA A 140 -11.25 14.06 6.86
CA ALA A 140 -11.58 12.82 7.58
C ALA A 140 -11.58 13.07 9.09
N LYS A 141 -12.64 12.59 9.76
CA LYS A 141 -12.78 12.63 11.22
C LYS A 141 -13.09 11.24 11.74
N LYS A 142 -12.72 10.97 13.00
CA LYS A 142 -13.11 9.75 13.69
C LYS A 142 -14.62 9.67 13.78
N VAL A 143 -15.20 8.61 13.20
CA VAL A 143 -16.65 8.36 13.19
C VAL A 143 -17.05 7.45 14.34
N LYS A 144 -16.26 6.40 14.58
CA LYS A 144 -16.48 5.43 15.64
C LYS A 144 -15.23 4.63 15.95
N ASP A 145 -15.17 4.10 17.16
CA ASP A 145 -14.28 3.00 17.50
C ASP A 145 -14.77 1.71 16.82
N LEU A 146 -13.82 0.83 16.50
CA LEU A 146 -14.07 -0.50 15.98
C LEU A 146 -13.93 -1.50 17.13
N PRO A 147 -14.99 -2.25 17.48
CA PRO A 147 -14.87 -3.31 18.46
C PRO A 147 -13.99 -4.43 17.91
N GLU A 148 -13.24 -5.07 18.81
CA GLU A 148 -12.14 -6.01 18.49
C GLU A 148 -12.53 -7.15 17.54
N HIS A 149 -13.76 -7.68 17.67
CA HIS A 149 -14.28 -8.75 16.82
C HIS A 149 -14.59 -8.34 15.37
N LEU A 150 -14.85 -7.05 15.10
CA LEU A 150 -15.06 -6.57 13.73
C LEU A 150 -13.74 -6.28 13.01
N LEU A 151 -12.67 -6.02 13.77
CA LEU A 151 -11.36 -5.64 13.26
C LEU A 151 -10.62 -6.80 12.59
N GLU A 152 -10.58 -7.95 13.26
CA GLU A 152 -9.93 -9.13 12.70
C GLU A 152 -10.68 -9.65 11.46
N GLY A 153 -12.01 -9.58 11.48
CA GLY A 153 -12.85 -10.15 10.44
C GLY A 153 -12.79 -9.44 9.08
N GLU A 154 -12.68 -8.11 9.04
CA GLU A 154 -12.71 -7.38 7.76
C GLU A 154 -11.32 -7.17 7.17
N ILE A 155 -10.35 -6.70 7.96
CA ILE A 155 -9.03 -6.32 7.45
C ILE A 155 -8.24 -7.55 7.01
N GLN A 156 -8.17 -8.58 7.87
CA GLN A 156 -7.46 -9.83 7.52
C GLN A 156 -8.13 -10.56 6.37
N ARG A 157 -9.47 -10.58 6.36
CA ARG A 157 -10.22 -11.22 5.27
C ARG A 157 -9.92 -10.56 3.93
N ILE A 158 -9.85 -9.22 3.86
CA ILE A 158 -9.51 -8.52 2.62
C ILE A 158 -8.07 -8.86 2.21
N ALA A 159 -7.09 -8.73 3.12
CA ALA A 159 -5.70 -9.05 2.82
C ALA A 159 -5.52 -10.50 2.31
N ASN A 160 -6.12 -11.48 3.00
CA ASN A 160 -6.06 -12.90 2.62
C ASN A 160 -6.78 -13.18 1.29
N ASN A 161 -7.90 -12.51 1.03
CA ASN A 161 -8.59 -12.65 -0.25
C ASN A 161 -7.71 -12.21 -1.42
N TYR A 162 -6.94 -11.13 -1.25
CA TYR A 162 -6.05 -10.63 -2.29
C TYR A 162 -4.90 -11.59 -2.62
N LEU A 163 -4.44 -12.41 -1.66
CA LEU A 163 -3.52 -13.53 -1.94
C LEU A 163 -4.17 -14.62 -2.79
N ARG A 164 -5.44 -14.92 -2.53
CA ARG A 164 -6.19 -15.88 -3.35
C ARG A 164 -6.42 -15.34 -4.76
N TYR A 165 -6.75 -14.06 -4.89
CA TYR A 165 -7.06 -13.43 -6.17
C TYR A 165 -5.82 -13.34 -7.06
N SER A 166 -4.65 -13.01 -6.49
CA SER A 166 -3.41 -12.95 -7.26
C SER A 166 -3.04 -14.28 -7.91
N ALA A 167 -3.30 -15.41 -7.24
CA ALA A 167 -3.05 -16.74 -7.79
C ALA A 167 -3.82 -17.03 -9.10
N TRP A 168 -5.00 -16.40 -9.30
CA TRP A 168 -5.78 -16.52 -10.53
C TRP A 168 -5.10 -15.87 -11.74
N PHE A 169 -4.14 -14.97 -11.49
CA PHE A 169 -3.40 -14.23 -12.52
C PHE A 169 -1.94 -14.71 -12.69
N SER A 170 -1.61 -15.90 -12.17
CA SER A 170 -0.25 -16.47 -12.26
C SER A 170 0.34 -16.47 -13.67
N SER A 171 -0.46 -16.74 -14.71
CA SER A 171 -0.01 -16.75 -16.11
C SER A 171 0.49 -15.37 -16.62
N VAL A 172 0.11 -14.28 -15.95
CA VAL A 172 0.46 -12.91 -16.30
C VAL A 172 1.21 -12.17 -15.20
N ASN A 173 1.73 -12.88 -14.19
CA ASN A 173 2.44 -12.28 -13.07
C ASN A 173 3.80 -11.72 -13.50
N GLU A 174 3.98 -10.40 -13.48
CA GLU A 174 5.24 -9.76 -13.86
C GLU A 174 6.33 -9.90 -12.78
N ALA A 175 5.97 -10.18 -11.53
CA ALA A 175 6.93 -10.42 -10.45
C ALA A 175 7.77 -11.70 -10.72
N GLU A 176 7.15 -12.71 -11.33
CA GLU A 176 7.83 -13.95 -11.73
C GLU A 176 8.68 -13.75 -13.00
N ARG A 177 8.20 -12.95 -13.95
CA ARG A 177 8.88 -12.69 -15.23
C ARG A 177 10.11 -11.80 -15.10
N ALA A 178 10.11 -10.88 -14.14
CA ALA A 178 11.24 -10.01 -13.86
C ALA A 178 12.43 -10.74 -13.20
N GLY A 179 12.38 -12.08 -13.12
CA GLY A 179 13.51 -12.90 -12.70
C GLY A 179 13.81 -12.84 -11.21
N GLY A 180 12.78 -12.59 -10.38
CA GLY A 180 12.87 -12.63 -8.92
C GLY A 180 14.07 -11.87 -8.38
N ASN A 181 13.96 -10.55 -8.23
CA ASN A 181 14.98 -9.75 -7.54
C ASN A 181 14.92 -10.04 -6.02
N ALA A 182 15.10 -11.32 -5.65
CA ALA A 182 15.07 -11.88 -4.31
C ALA A 182 16.35 -11.54 -3.53
N GLY A 183 16.79 -10.29 -3.63
CA GLY A 183 17.64 -9.73 -2.59
C GLY A 183 16.76 -9.64 -1.35
N SER A 184 17.02 -10.47 -0.34
CA SER A 184 16.34 -10.43 0.96
C SER A 184 16.14 -8.96 1.36
N PRO A 185 14.91 -8.43 1.40
CA PRO A 185 14.70 -7.04 1.76
C PRO A 185 15.19 -6.89 3.19
N GLN A 186 16.33 -6.20 3.38
CA GLN A 186 16.72 -5.71 4.69
C GLN A 186 15.75 -4.58 5.00
N VAL A 187 14.61 -4.95 5.57
CA VAL A 187 13.65 -4.02 6.17
C VAL A 187 14.32 -3.32 7.35
#